data_AF-A0A3D1U1W2-F1
#
_entry.id   AF-A0A3D1U1W2-F1
#
_cell.length_a   1.000
_cell.length_b   1.000
_cell.length_c   1.000
_cell.angle_alpha   90.00
_cell.angle_beta   90.00
_cell.angle_gamma   90.00
#
_symmetry.space_group_name_H-M   'P 1'
#
loop_
_entity.id
_entity.type
_entity.pdbx_description
1 polymer ?
#
loop_
_entity_poly.entity_id
_entity_poly.type
_entity_poly.pdbx_seq_one_letter_code
_entity_poly.pdbx_strand_id
1 'polypeptide(L)'
;MTDSEKGQREHRELARIVASTFEDPGSVAPLSEGWRMRPQLRLWEEPSFDNYRCWAVWGPAETGQPSGLLRRIIWRRDVDGDRGNPMRRLQRLDLPLRPTLEVSDVNIDLSSFANWLRGMRPARPPETTMQRPRSIALDGEWYGLEVVTGNAKWRYEWFGVHANWMPSDPTQEAFARWAVRFRNWLDLQFDAIAGTYR
;
A
#
# COMPACT_ATOMS: atom_id res chain seq x y z
N MET A 1 6.57 -24.34 -23.25
CA MET A 1 5.98 -23.45 -22.22
C MET A 1 4.48 -23.43 -22.44
N THR A 2 3.70 -23.89 -21.47
CA THR A 2 2.24 -23.93 -21.53
C THR A 2 1.65 -22.53 -21.34
N ASP A 3 0.40 -22.33 -21.74
CA ASP A 3 -0.30 -21.06 -21.50
C ASP A 3 -0.44 -20.74 -20.02
N SER A 4 -0.60 -21.77 -19.17
CA SER A 4 -0.62 -21.64 -17.72
C SER A 4 0.72 -21.11 -17.17
N GLU A 5 1.85 -21.68 -17.61
CA GLU A 5 3.19 -21.22 -17.21
C GLU A 5 3.44 -19.77 -17.64
N LYS A 6 3.02 -19.40 -18.86
CA LYS A 6 3.16 -18.03 -19.36
C LYS A 6 2.27 -17.06 -18.57
N GLY A 7 1.03 -17.43 -18.25
CA GLY A 7 0.13 -16.63 -17.40
C GLY A 7 0.67 -16.43 -15.99
N GLN A 8 1.23 -17.47 -15.36
CA GLN A 8 1.89 -17.35 -14.05
C GLN A 8 3.10 -16.42 -14.09
N ARG A 9 3.92 -16.49 -15.15
CA ARG A 9 5.07 -15.59 -15.32
C ARG A 9 4.65 -14.14 -15.49
N GLU A 10 3.64 -13.88 -16.32
CA GLU A 10 3.06 -12.54 -16.50
C GLU A 10 2.51 -11.99 -15.17
N HIS A 11 1.81 -12.82 -14.40
CA HIS A 11 1.28 -12.43 -13.09
C HIS A 11 2.40 -12.05 -12.10
N ARG A 12 3.45 -12.87 -12.00
CA ARG A 12 4.62 -12.58 -11.14
C ARG A 12 5.30 -11.27 -11.53
N GLU A 13 5.41 -11.01 -12.83
CA GLU A 13 6.03 -9.79 -13.33
C GLU A 13 5.18 -8.55 -13.04
N LEU A 14 3.85 -8.64 -13.16
CA LEU A 14 2.94 -7.57 -12.72
C LEU A 14 3.07 -7.31 -11.23
N ALA A 15 3.04 -8.36 -10.40
CA ALA A 15 3.22 -8.24 -8.96
C ALA A 15 4.57 -7.58 -8.62
N ARG A 16 5.64 -7.90 -9.34
CA ARG A 16 6.96 -7.26 -9.19
C ARG A 16 6.92 -5.76 -9.52
N ILE A 17 6.25 -5.37 -10.60
CA ILE A 17 6.08 -3.96 -10.99
C ILE A 17 5.26 -3.21 -9.94
N VAL A 18 4.19 -3.82 -9.43
CA VAL A 18 3.33 -3.25 -8.38
C VAL A 18 4.10 -3.10 -7.08
N ALA A 19 4.86 -4.11 -6.65
CA ALA A 19 5.71 -4.02 -5.47
C ALA A 19 6.74 -2.88 -5.61
N SER A 20 7.37 -2.74 -6.78
CA SER A 20 8.27 -1.61 -7.05
C SER A 20 7.55 -0.26 -7.00
N THR A 21 6.31 -0.20 -7.47
CA THR A 21 5.47 1.01 -7.42
C THR A 21 5.10 1.37 -6.00
N PHE A 22 4.76 0.38 -5.17
CA PHE A 22 4.46 0.58 -3.76
C PHE A 22 5.73 0.96 -3.01
N GLU A 23 6.90 0.47 -3.42
CA GLU A 23 8.18 0.91 -2.87
C GLU A 23 8.50 2.38 -3.15
N ASP A 24 8.05 2.91 -4.29
CA ASP A 24 8.16 4.35 -4.64
C ASP A 24 6.85 4.92 -5.21
N PRO A 25 5.86 5.24 -4.35
CA PRO A 25 4.54 5.73 -4.77
C PRO A 25 4.57 7.05 -5.54
N GLY A 26 5.67 7.81 -5.45
CA GLY A 26 5.87 9.06 -6.18
C GLY A 26 6.24 8.86 -7.66
N SER A 27 6.72 7.66 -8.01
CA SER A 27 7.12 7.32 -9.40
C SER A 27 5.92 7.18 -10.35
N VAL A 28 4.74 6.88 -9.82
CA VAL A 28 3.51 6.74 -10.61
C VAL A 28 2.70 8.02 -10.49
N ALA A 29 2.25 8.58 -11.63
CA ALA A 29 1.56 9.87 -11.69
C ALA A 29 2.38 10.99 -10.99
N PRO A 30 3.34 11.62 -11.70
CA PRO A 30 4.37 12.44 -11.08
C PRO A 30 3.77 13.55 -10.22
N LEU A 31 4.29 13.64 -9.00
CA LEU A 31 3.92 14.65 -8.03
C LEU A 31 4.37 16.05 -8.47
N SER A 32 3.60 17.07 -8.08
CA SER A 32 4.02 18.47 -8.24
C SER A 32 5.36 18.71 -7.54
N GLU A 33 6.12 19.70 -8.01
CA GLU A 33 7.52 19.89 -7.65
C GLU A 33 7.77 19.98 -6.12
N GLY A 34 6.83 20.55 -5.37
CA GLY A 34 6.88 20.65 -3.90
C GLY A 34 6.65 19.33 -3.13
N TRP A 35 6.32 18.23 -3.80
CA TRP A 35 5.99 16.93 -3.18
C TRP A 35 6.94 15.81 -3.60
N ARG A 36 7.99 16.09 -4.37
CA ARG A 36 8.97 15.10 -4.86
C ARG A 36 9.88 14.50 -3.77
N MET A 37 9.60 14.76 -2.50
CA MET A 37 10.31 14.18 -1.38
C MET A 37 9.85 12.74 -1.11
N ARG A 38 10.62 12.01 -0.30
CA ARG A 38 10.19 10.70 0.19
C ARG A 38 8.92 10.85 1.03
N PRO A 39 7.96 9.90 0.94
CA PRO A 39 6.80 9.91 1.81
C PRO A 39 7.23 9.81 3.27
N GLN A 40 6.56 10.57 4.14
CA GLN A 40 6.74 10.49 5.59
C GLN A 40 6.10 9.23 6.17
N LEU A 41 5.07 8.71 5.50
CA LEU A 41 4.45 7.47 5.86
C LEU A 41 4.02 6.72 4.60
N ARG A 42 4.19 5.41 4.64
CA ARG A 42 3.58 4.48 3.69
C ARG A 42 2.89 3.35 4.43
N LEU A 43 1.68 3.02 4.04
CA LEU A 43 0.94 1.85 4.50
C LEU A 43 0.57 1.02 3.27
N TRP A 44 0.68 -0.29 3.33
CA TRP A 44 0.25 -1.15 2.23
C TRP A 44 -0.43 -2.43 2.72
N GLU A 45 -1.29 -2.95 1.86
CA GLU A 45 -1.97 -4.24 2.00
C GLU A 45 -1.87 -5.03 0.69
N GLU A 46 -1.51 -6.30 0.81
CA GLU A 46 -1.38 -7.27 -0.28
C GLU A 46 -2.23 -8.50 0.03
N PRO A 47 -3.56 -8.41 -0.14
CA PRO A 47 -4.46 -9.52 0.15
C PRO A 47 -4.39 -10.63 -0.92
N SER A 48 -4.43 -11.90 -0.48
CA SER A 48 -4.36 -13.07 -1.39
C SER A 48 -5.49 -13.13 -2.43
N PHE A 49 -6.65 -12.50 -2.21
CA PHE A 49 -7.83 -12.62 -3.07
C PHE A 49 -8.51 -11.28 -3.42
N ASP A 50 -7.90 -10.15 -3.08
CA ASP A 50 -8.44 -8.82 -3.40
C ASP A 50 -7.34 -7.96 -4.06
N ASN A 51 -7.71 -6.73 -4.39
CA ASN A 51 -6.85 -5.70 -4.93
C ASN A 51 -5.83 -5.22 -3.88
N TYR A 52 -4.59 -5.03 -4.32
CA TYR A 52 -3.55 -4.52 -3.43
C TYR A 52 -3.73 -3.03 -3.30
N ARG A 53 -3.49 -2.49 -2.10
CA ARG A 53 -3.62 -1.04 -1.86
C ARG A 53 -2.38 -0.51 -1.15
N CYS A 54 -2.01 0.71 -1.50
CA CYS A 54 -0.94 1.46 -0.88
C CYS A 54 -1.42 2.87 -0.61
N TRP A 55 -1.21 3.35 0.60
CA TRP A 55 -1.39 4.73 0.98
C TRP A 55 -0.03 5.35 1.27
N ALA A 56 0.20 6.55 0.78
CA ALA A 56 1.42 7.30 1.02
C ALA A 56 1.08 8.72 1.42
N VAL A 57 1.72 9.20 2.48
CA VAL A 57 1.55 10.56 3.01
C VAL A 57 2.85 11.32 2.84
N TRP A 58 2.76 12.48 2.21
CA TRP A 58 3.84 13.47 2.17
C TRP A 58 3.49 14.65 3.07
N GLY A 59 4.47 15.08 3.84
CA GLY A 59 4.45 16.42 4.41
C GLY A 59 4.98 17.44 3.41
N PRO A 60 4.63 18.72 3.59
CA PRO A 60 5.04 19.80 2.71
C PRO A 60 6.55 19.91 2.73
N ALA A 61 7.12 20.28 1.59
CA ALA A 61 8.55 20.52 1.52
C ALA A 61 9.01 21.73 2.32
N GLU A 62 8.10 22.69 2.51
CA GLU A 62 8.33 23.92 3.25
C GLU A 62 7.70 23.82 4.64
N THR A 63 8.53 24.03 5.66
CA THR A 63 8.09 24.17 7.06
C THR A 63 7.02 25.25 7.17
N GLY A 64 5.83 24.90 7.68
CA GLY A 64 4.77 25.86 8.01
C GLY A 64 3.47 25.69 7.23
N GLN A 65 3.42 24.88 6.17
CA GLN A 65 2.15 24.54 5.53
C GLN A 65 1.35 23.56 6.42
N PRO A 66 0.06 23.81 6.69
CA PRO A 66 -0.76 22.94 7.53
C PRO A 66 -1.25 21.70 6.79
N SER A 67 -1.16 21.66 5.46
CA SER A 67 -1.67 20.58 4.63
C SER A 67 -0.57 19.67 4.08
N GLY A 68 -0.84 18.37 4.04
CA GLY A 68 -0.05 17.33 3.40
C GLY A 68 -0.76 16.78 2.17
N LEU A 69 -0.06 15.92 1.44
CA LEU A 69 -0.64 15.13 0.36
C LEU A 69 -0.80 13.68 0.80
N LEU A 70 -1.97 13.11 0.59
CA LEU A 70 -2.24 11.69 0.73
C LEU A 70 -2.55 11.10 -0.65
N ARG A 71 -1.78 10.11 -1.05
CA ARG A 71 -2.03 9.29 -2.24
C ARG A 71 -2.52 7.92 -1.85
N ARG A 72 -3.50 7.41 -2.57
CA ARG A 72 -3.91 6.01 -2.58
C ARG A 72 -3.66 5.42 -3.96
N ILE A 73 -2.96 4.29 -4.00
CA ILE A 73 -2.72 3.50 -5.19
C ILE A 73 -3.40 2.14 -4.99
N ILE A 74 -4.22 1.74 -5.95
CA ILE A 74 -4.89 0.43 -5.93
C ILE A 74 -4.47 -0.34 -7.18
N TRP A 75 -3.90 -1.52 -6.99
CA TRP A 75 -3.73 -2.46 -8.10
C TRP A 75 -5.01 -3.25 -8.30
N ARG A 76 -5.65 -3.06 -9.46
CA ARG A 76 -6.84 -3.79 -9.91
C ARG A 76 -6.47 -5.21 -10.36
N ARG A 77 -6.10 -6.03 -9.39
CA ARG A 77 -5.79 -7.45 -9.57
C ARG A 77 -6.99 -8.23 -10.07
N ASP A 78 -8.21 -7.81 -9.76
CA ASP A 78 -9.43 -8.36 -10.37
C ASP A 78 -9.45 -8.19 -11.91
N VAL A 79 -8.93 -7.07 -12.41
CA VAL A 79 -8.82 -6.79 -13.86
C VAL A 79 -7.60 -7.48 -14.50
N ASP A 80 -6.50 -7.59 -13.75
CA ASP A 80 -5.25 -8.20 -14.21
C ASP A 80 -5.16 -9.72 -14.01
N GLY A 81 -5.93 -10.29 -13.08
CA GLY A 81 -5.91 -11.69 -12.69
C GLY A 81 -6.51 -12.62 -13.73
N ASP A 82 -7.43 -12.13 -14.56
CA ASP A 82 -8.03 -12.87 -15.68
C ASP A 82 -7.09 -13.02 -16.89
N ARG A 83 -5.77 -12.89 -16.69
CA ARG A 83 -4.74 -13.14 -17.71
C ARG A 83 -4.49 -14.62 -17.97
N GLY A 84 -5.12 -15.52 -17.21
CA GLY A 84 -5.20 -16.95 -17.56
C GLY A 84 -6.20 -17.24 -18.69
N ASN A 85 -7.11 -16.32 -18.99
CA ASN A 85 -8.11 -16.47 -20.04
C ASN A 85 -7.51 -16.25 -21.44
N PRO A 86 -7.48 -17.28 -22.31
CA PRO A 86 -6.88 -17.18 -23.64
C PRO A 86 -7.46 -16.04 -24.48
N MET A 87 -8.77 -15.79 -24.40
CA MET A 87 -9.43 -14.76 -25.20
C MET A 87 -9.01 -13.34 -24.80
N ARG A 88 -8.88 -13.08 -23.49
CA ARG A 88 -8.39 -11.78 -23.00
C ARG A 88 -6.90 -11.58 -23.28
N ARG A 89 -6.12 -12.66 -23.33
CA ARG A 89 -4.70 -12.60 -23.73
C ARG A 89 -4.54 -12.28 -25.21
N LEU A 90 -5.36 -12.86 -26.08
CA LEU A 90 -5.35 -12.54 -27.51
C LEU A 90 -5.59 -11.04 -27.75
N GLN A 91 -6.50 -10.43 -27.00
CA GLN A 91 -6.77 -8.98 -27.05
C GLN A 91 -5.60 -8.12 -26.56
N ARG A 92 -4.60 -8.71 -25.88
CA ARG A 92 -3.44 -8.03 -25.30
C ARG A 92 -2.12 -8.47 -25.93
N LEU A 93 -2.18 -9.25 -27.02
CA LEU A 93 -1.00 -9.57 -27.82
C LEU A 93 -0.31 -8.26 -28.24
N ASP A 94 1.01 -8.21 -28.06
CA ASP A 94 1.88 -7.07 -28.36
C ASP A 94 1.72 -5.81 -27.50
N LEU A 95 0.82 -5.82 -26.50
CA LEU A 95 0.78 -4.74 -25.51
C LEU A 95 1.86 -4.93 -24.43
N PRO A 96 2.53 -3.85 -23.98
CA PRO A 96 3.47 -3.95 -22.89
C PRO A 96 2.77 -4.42 -21.62
N LEU A 97 3.41 -5.32 -20.89
CA LEU A 97 2.91 -5.84 -19.63
C LEU A 97 2.89 -4.71 -18.58
N ARG A 98 1.72 -4.13 -18.35
CA ARG A 98 1.50 -3.05 -17.37
C ARG A 98 0.38 -3.43 -16.40
N PRO A 99 0.55 -3.15 -15.10
CA PRO A 99 -0.52 -3.33 -14.12
C PRO A 99 -1.58 -2.25 -14.30
N THR A 100 -2.82 -2.61 -14.01
CA THR A 100 -3.95 -1.69 -13.96
C THR A 100 -3.94 -1.01 -12.59
N LEU A 101 -3.44 0.22 -12.52
CA LEU A 101 -3.34 1.00 -11.29
C LEU A 101 -4.37 2.13 -11.27
N GLU A 102 -5.10 2.25 -10.16
CA GLU A 102 -5.90 3.43 -9.85
C GLU A 102 -5.12 4.29 -8.86
N VAL A 103 -4.98 5.57 -9.17
CA VAL A 103 -4.28 6.53 -8.32
C VAL A 103 -5.25 7.65 -7.95
N SER A 104 -5.31 7.97 -6.66
CA SER A 104 -6.14 9.06 -6.15
C SER A 104 -5.32 9.87 -5.16
N ASP A 105 -5.45 11.20 -5.24
CA ASP A 105 -4.70 12.15 -4.42
C ASP A 105 -5.68 13.07 -3.69
N VAL A 106 -5.43 13.31 -2.40
CA VAL A 106 -6.23 14.21 -1.56
C VAL A 106 -5.31 15.01 -0.64
N ASN A 107 -5.71 16.25 -0.34
CA ASN A 107 -5.02 17.04 0.68
C ASN A 107 -5.48 16.60 2.06
N ILE A 108 -4.55 16.51 3.02
CA ILE A 108 -4.85 16.15 4.40
C ILE A 108 -4.36 17.21 5.37
N ASP A 109 -5.01 17.36 6.53
CA ASP A 109 -4.47 18.17 7.61
C ASP A 109 -3.33 17.43 8.34
N LEU A 110 -2.14 18.05 8.33
CA LEU A 110 -0.96 17.49 8.99
C LEU A 110 -1.06 17.50 10.50
N SER A 111 -1.85 18.40 11.09
CA SER A 111 -2.03 18.43 12.54
C SER A 111 -2.75 17.16 13.00
N SER A 112 -3.82 16.80 12.30
CA SER A 112 -4.55 15.55 12.48
C SER A 112 -3.67 14.33 12.23
N PHE A 113 -2.89 14.33 11.15
CA PHE A 113 -1.92 13.25 10.87
C PHE A 113 -0.85 13.11 11.96
N ALA A 114 -0.27 14.23 12.42
CA ALA A 114 0.72 14.23 13.49
C ALA A 114 0.15 13.69 14.80
N ASN A 115 -1.12 13.96 15.10
CA ASN A 115 -1.79 13.39 16.27
C ASN A 115 -1.92 11.86 16.17
N TRP A 116 -2.22 11.32 14.98
CA TRP A 116 -2.20 9.87 14.74
C TRP A 116 -0.82 9.26 14.98
N LEU A 117 0.24 9.89 14.45
CA LEU A 117 1.62 9.44 14.63
C LEU A 117 2.06 9.47 16.10
N ARG A 118 1.70 10.52 16.87
CA ARG A 118 2.00 10.57 18.32
C ARG A 118 1.26 9.48 19.10
N GLY A 119 0.09 9.07 18.63
CA GLY A 119 -0.67 7.95 19.20
C GLY A 119 -0.07 6.59 18.90
N MET A 120 0.88 6.50 17.97
CA MET A 120 1.62 5.28 17.67
C MET A 120 2.54 4.95 18.85
N ARG A 121 2.21 3.89 19.60
CA ARG A 121 3.07 3.35 20.65
C ARG A 121 3.68 2.04 20.14
N PRO A 122 4.83 2.07 19.46
CA PRO A 122 5.50 0.82 19.12
C PRO A 122 5.93 0.13 20.42
N ALA A 123 5.48 -1.11 20.63
CA ALA A 123 5.79 -1.87 21.85
C ALA A 123 7.30 -2.17 21.97
N ARG A 124 8.00 -2.22 20.83
CA ARG A 124 9.47 -2.32 20.69
C ARG A 124 9.92 -1.60 19.41
N PRO A 125 11.18 -1.14 19.33
CA PRO A 125 11.79 -0.77 18.05
C PRO A 125 11.66 -1.95 17.07
N PRO A 126 11.47 -1.69 15.76
CA PRO A 126 11.26 -2.75 14.79
C PRO A 126 12.48 -3.67 14.81
N GLU A 127 12.32 -4.91 15.28
CA GLU A 127 13.28 -5.96 14.95
C GLU A 127 13.19 -6.11 13.44
N THR A 128 14.21 -5.60 12.75
CA THR A 128 14.32 -5.64 11.29
C THR A 128 13.97 -7.02 10.80
N THR A 129 12.93 -7.07 9.96
CA THR A 129 12.43 -8.27 9.27
C THR A 129 11.92 -9.36 10.22
N MET A 130 10.61 -9.61 10.19
CA MET A 130 10.15 -11.00 10.31
C MET A 130 10.95 -11.81 9.28
N GLN A 131 11.98 -12.52 9.74
CA GLN A 131 12.82 -13.34 8.88
C GLN A 131 11.96 -14.50 8.37
N ARG A 132 11.32 -14.28 7.22
CA ARG A 132 10.60 -15.27 6.41
C ARG A 132 9.46 -15.98 7.16
N PRO A 133 8.19 -15.69 6.83
CA PRO A 133 7.14 -16.67 7.08
C PRO A 133 7.48 -17.93 6.27
N ARG A 134 7.98 -18.97 6.95
CA ARG A 134 7.92 -20.34 6.44
C ARG A 134 6.50 -20.85 6.63
N SER A 135 5.56 -20.33 5.84
CA SER A 135 4.26 -20.96 5.58
C SER A 135 3.83 -20.40 4.22
N ILE A 136 3.81 -21.16 3.13
CA ILE A 136 2.74 -22.09 2.75
C ILE A 136 1.40 -21.81 3.45
N ALA A 137 1.02 -20.54 3.59
CA ALA A 137 -0.36 -20.17 3.88
C ALA A 137 -0.97 -19.72 2.56
N LEU A 138 -1.83 -20.56 1.98
CA LEU A 138 -2.51 -20.30 0.71
C LEU A 138 -3.45 -19.07 0.79
N ASP A 139 -3.87 -18.67 2.00
CA ASP A 139 -4.93 -17.68 2.24
C ASP A 139 -4.48 -16.58 3.24
N GLY A 140 -3.45 -15.84 2.86
CA GLY A 140 -2.83 -14.80 3.68
C GLY A 140 -3.04 -13.38 3.19
N GLU A 141 -2.79 -12.41 4.05
CA GLU A 141 -2.67 -11.01 3.66
C GLU A 141 -1.37 -10.45 4.23
N TRP A 142 -0.55 -9.82 3.38
CA TRP A 142 0.65 -9.13 3.84
C TRP A 142 0.32 -7.67 4.07
N TYR A 143 0.67 -7.14 5.23
CA TYR A 143 0.53 -5.72 5.52
C TYR A 143 1.87 -5.15 5.91
N GLY A 144 2.03 -3.86 5.65
CA GLY A 144 3.16 -3.16 6.18
C GLY A 144 2.93 -1.67 6.35
N LEU A 145 3.75 -1.11 7.22
CA LEU A 145 3.79 0.29 7.56
C LEU A 145 5.24 0.73 7.59
N GLU A 146 5.55 1.76 6.84
CA GLU A 146 6.82 2.47 6.88
C GLU A 146 6.56 3.91 7.35
N VAL A 147 7.34 4.37 8.31
CA VAL A 147 7.24 5.73 8.86
C VAL A 147 8.63 6.34 8.89
N VAL A 148 8.74 7.56 8.36
CA VAL A 148 9.96 8.35 8.28
C VAL A 148 9.74 9.66 9.05
N THR A 149 10.45 9.85 10.16
CA THR A 149 10.38 11.07 10.97
C THR A 149 11.78 11.60 11.26
N GLY A 150 12.12 12.76 10.66
CA GLY A 150 13.46 13.32 10.78
C GLY A 150 14.51 12.33 10.28
N ASN A 151 15.42 11.91 11.16
CA ASN A 151 16.49 10.95 10.85
C ASN A 151 16.14 9.49 11.17
N ALA A 152 14.94 9.23 11.68
CA ALA A 152 14.49 7.88 12.00
C ALA A 152 13.61 7.31 10.88
N LYS A 153 13.83 6.03 10.59
CA LYS A 153 13.00 5.24 9.68
C LYS A 153 12.58 3.96 10.40
N TRP A 154 11.29 3.69 10.44
CA TRP A 154 10.72 2.46 10.97
C TRP A 154 9.93 1.75 9.89
N ARG A 155 10.08 0.43 9.80
CA ARG A 155 9.30 -0.42 8.91
C ARG A 155 8.81 -1.62 9.69
N TYR A 156 7.50 -1.84 9.64
CA TYR A 156 6.80 -2.95 10.25
C TYR A 156 6.10 -3.73 9.15
N GLU A 157 6.24 -5.04 9.17
CA GLU A 157 5.55 -5.95 8.26
C GLU A 157 5.01 -7.12 9.06
N TRP A 158 3.79 -7.53 8.75
CA TRP A 158 3.16 -8.66 9.41
C TRP A 158 2.21 -9.40 8.46
N PHE A 159 2.01 -10.67 8.78
CA PHE A 159 1.07 -11.55 8.10
C PHE A 159 -0.24 -11.59 8.89
N GLY A 160 -1.37 -11.30 8.23
CA GLY A 160 -2.69 -11.59 8.77
C GLY A 160 -3.30 -12.85 8.20
N VAL A 161 -4.26 -13.41 8.93
CA VAL A 161 -4.97 -14.64 8.56
C VAL A 161 -6.47 -14.33 8.45
N HIS A 162 -7.15 -14.89 7.45
CA HIS A 162 -8.61 -14.73 7.27
C HIS A 162 -9.11 -13.28 7.11
N ALA A 163 -8.36 -12.43 6.40
CA ALA A 163 -8.70 -11.02 6.18
C ALA A 163 -8.90 -10.18 7.46
N ASN A 164 -8.54 -10.74 8.62
CA ASN A 164 -8.37 -9.95 9.81
C ASN A 164 -6.92 -9.49 9.80
N TRP A 165 -6.71 -8.17 9.87
CA TRP A 165 -5.39 -7.56 9.92
C TRP A 165 -4.56 -7.98 11.16
N MET A 166 -4.98 -9.01 11.91
CA MET A 166 -4.37 -9.41 13.17
C MET A 166 -3.15 -10.29 12.91
N PRO A 167 -1.99 -9.94 13.53
CA PRO A 167 -0.77 -10.69 13.37
C PRO A 167 -0.88 -12.03 14.12
N SER A 168 -0.12 -13.02 13.67
CA SER A 168 0.04 -14.29 14.41
C SER A 168 0.76 -14.11 15.75
N ASP A 169 1.53 -13.01 15.91
CA ASP A 169 2.23 -12.65 17.15
C ASP A 169 1.39 -11.65 17.97
N PRO A 170 0.87 -12.04 19.16
CA PRO A 170 0.06 -11.17 20.01
C PRO A 170 0.78 -9.89 20.45
N THR A 171 2.11 -9.87 20.49
CA THR A 171 2.88 -8.67 20.86
C THR A 171 2.71 -7.53 19.86
N GLN A 172 2.29 -7.85 18.63
CA GLN A 172 2.03 -6.90 17.56
C GLN A 172 0.55 -6.50 17.43
N GLU A 173 -0.35 -7.11 18.21
CA GLU A 173 -1.79 -6.92 18.06
C GLU A 173 -2.22 -5.45 18.28
N ALA A 174 -1.68 -4.79 19.30
CA ALA A 174 -1.97 -3.39 19.57
C ALA A 174 -1.55 -2.47 18.40
N PHE A 175 -0.42 -2.79 17.76
CA PHE A 175 0.08 -2.07 16.61
C PHE A 175 -0.78 -2.31 15.37
N ALA A 176 -1.13 -3.57 15.09
CA ALA A 176 -2.01 -3.91 13.98
C ALA A 176 -3.41 -3.28 14.12
N ARG A 177 -4.00 -3.29 15.33
CA ARG A 177 -5.25 -2.58 15.62
C ARG A 177 -5.12 -1.08 15.38
N TRP A 178 -4.00 -0.47 15.75
CA TRP A 178 -3.72 0.93 15.43
C TRP A 178 -3.65 1.14 13.90
N ALA A 179 -2.93 0.28 13.17
CA ALA A 179 -2.75 0.38 11.73
C ALA A 179 -4.08 0.26 10.97
N VAL A 180 -4.99 -0.63 11.39
CA VAL A 180 -6.35 -0.74 10.83
C VAL A 180 -7.14 0.55 11.03
N ARG A 181 -7.14 1.10 12.25
CA ARG A 181 -7.86 2.35 12.52
C ARG A 181 -7.27 3.50 11.73
N PHE A 182 -5.95 3.53 11.60
CA PHE A 182 -5.24 4.53 10.82
C PHE A 182 -5.57 4.41 9.32
N ARG A 183 -5.59 3.19 8.76
CA ARG A 183 -6.08 2.92 7.39
C ARG A 183 -7.49 3.47 7.19
N ASN A 184 -8.43 3.12 8.07
CA ASN A 184 -9.80 3.60 7.98
C ASN A 184 -9.86 5.14 7.97
N TRP A 185 -9.05 5.79 8.80
CA TRP A 185 -8.96 7.24 8.80
C TRP A 185 -8.42 7.80 7.48
N LEU A 186 -7.42 7.15 6.86
CA LEU A 186 -6.91 7.52 5.54
C LEU A 186 -7.99 7.38 4.46
N ASP A 187 -8.73 6.27 4.43
CA ASP A 187 -9.80 6.05 3.45
C ASP A 187 -10.93 7.09 3.59
N LEU A 188 -11.29 7.46 4.82
CA LEU A 188 -12.27 8.52 5.07
C LEU A 188 -11.86 9.88 4.46
N GLN A 189 -10.56 10.15 4.28
CA GLN A 189 -10.11 11.38 3.62
C GLN A 189 -10.50 11.40 2.13
N PHE A 190 -10.60 10.24 1.49
CA PHE A 190 -11.05 10.11 0.10
C PHE A 190 -12.58 10.23 -0.03
N ASP A 191 -13.32 9.65 0.92
CA ASP A 191 -14.80 9.67 0.89
C ASP A 191 -15.38 11.07 1.16
N ALA A 192 -14.73 11.86 2.02
CA ALA A 192 -15.15 13.23 2.31
C ALA A 192 -15.21 14.12 1.04
N ILE A 193 -14.30 13.89 0.10
CA ILE A 193 -14.27 14.64 -1.16
C ILE A 193 -15.37 14.14 -2.11
N ALA A 194 -15.60 12.82 -2.18
CA ALA A 194 -16.63 12.24 -3.04
C ALA A 194 -18.05 12.67 -2.65
N GLY A 195 -18.30 12.89 -1.35
CA GLY A 195 -19.59 13.38 -0.83
C GLY A 195 -19.87 14.86 -1.08
N THR A 196 -18.84 15.66 -1.42
CA THR A 196 -19.00 17.12 -1.65
C THR A 196 -19.56 17.44 -3.04
N TYR A 197 -19.58 16.46 -3.96
CA TYR A 197 -20.04 16.61 -5.35
C TYR A 197 -21.35 15.85 -5.65
N ARG A 198 -22.14 15.52 -4.63
CA ARG A 198 -23.51 14.98 -4.78
C ARG A 198 -24.53 16.00 -4.32
#